data_AF-A0A7R9KNL0-F1
#
_entry.id   AF-A0A7R9KNL0-F1
#
_cell.length_a   1.000
_cell.length_b   1.000
_cell.length_c   1.000
_cell.angle_alpha   90.00
_cell.angle_beta   90.00
_cell.angle_gamma   90.00
#
_symmetry.space_group_name_H-M   'P 1'
#
loop_
_entity.id
_entity.type
_entity.pdbx_description
1 polymer ?
#
loop_
_entity_poly.entity_id
_entity_poly.type
_entity_poly.pdbx_seq_one_letter_code
_entity_poly.pdbx_strand_id
1 'polypeptide(L)'
;MKFQPPCYTSDHGCIIICEGDTSTFNLTDIFTKLSHQLKDQPSKHFAQFRLNNNTAVTELPARVFSDILFEWVLIEGASSLKRIHRDAFAGPIAATMKRLYITDAPVGDATRDGLYDVFGAVRTLALFEVLWLKGTELTAIPAGAVQSFPHLFHLFFVDNPRLTSVGDKAFSNLPAFTELTLEGNPIVQVSDTAFNRGQIKGQALAGIKRIVHLDLNNNGLKFLDQAEFEAFLQTNPSNLILSKTECLNKGNDWLRLKYAKQWFDDTCSN
;
A
#
# COMPACT_ATOMS: atom_id res chain seq x y z
N MET A 1 -20.26 -15.13 20.80
CA MET A 1 -21.22 -14.89 19.69
C MET A 1 -20.87 -15.84 18.56
N LYS A 2 -21.79 -16.64 18.01
CA LYS A 2 -21.46 -17.58 16.93
C LYS A 2 -21.63 -16.88 15.58
N PHE A 3 -20.58 -16.20 15.11
CA PHE A 3 -20.43 -15.82 13.71
C PHE A 3 -20.06 -17.11 12.96
N GLN A 4 -20.94 -17.58 12.09
CA GLN A 4 -20.85 -18.87 11.37
C GLN A 4 -20.90 -18.62 9.86
N PRO A 5 -20.49 -19.61 9.02
CA PRO A 5 -19.97 -19.41 7.65
C PRO A 5 -20.78 -18.45 6.77
N PRO A 6 -20.10 -17.71 5.87
CA PRO A 6 -18.71 -17.91 5.42
C PRO A 6 -17.65 -17.22 6.29
N CYS A 7 -18.07 -16.45 7.30
CA CYS A 7 -17.16 -15.71 8.16
C CYS A 7 -17.34 -16.14 9.62
N TYR A 8 -16.24 -16.14 10.37
CA TYR A 8 -16.23 -16.55 11.77
C TYR A 8 -15.30 -15.65 12.60
N THR A 9 -15.45 -15.71 13.92
CA THR A 9 -14.60 -14.96 14.85
C THR A 9 -13.44 -15.82 15.37
N SER A 10 -12.25 -15.24 15.46
CA SER A 10 -11.04 -15.83 16.03
C SER A 10 -10.44 -14.92 17.11
N ASP A 11 -9.40 -15.41 17.79
CA ASP A 11 -8.67 -14.72 18.88
C ASP A 11 -9.59 -14.05 19.90
N HIS A 12 -10.25 -14.88 20.71
CA HIS A 12 -11.19 -14.43 21.76
C HIS A 12 -12.33 -13.54 21.25
N GLY A 13 -12.60 -13.53 19.94
CA GLY A 13 -13.62 -12.69 19.33
C GLY A 13 -13.13 -11.35 18.79
N CYS A 14 -11.83 -11.07 18.84
CA CYS A 14 -11.24 -9.80 18.39
C CYS A 14 -11.01 -9.73 16.87
N ILE A 15 -10.97 -10.87 16.19
CA ILE A 15 -10.67 -10.95 14.76
C ILE A 15 -11.86 -11.57 14.03
N ILE A 16 -12.25 -10.98 12.90
CA ILE A 16 -13.24 -11.56 11.99
C ILE A 16 -12.52 -12.08 10.76
N ILE A 17 -12.72 -13.34 10.41
CA ILE A 17 -12.08 -14.02 9.28
C ILE A 17 -13.17 -14.53 8.33
N CYS A 18 -13.02 -14.25 7.04
CA CYS A 18 -13.80 -14.87 5.97
C CYS A 18 -12.86 -15.70 5.08
N GLU A 19 -13.07 -17.01 5.03
CA GLU A 19 -12.20 -17.93 4.29
C GLU A 19 -12.92 -19.25 3.95
N GLY A 20 -12.38 -19.99 2.98
CA GLY A 20 -12.74 -21.39 2.77
C GLY A 20 -14.17 -21.62 2.26
N ASP A 21 -14.79 -20.62 1.63
CA ASP A 21 -16.12 -20.73 1.03
C ASP A 21 -16.11 -20.22 -0.43
N THR A 22 -16.22 -21.16 -1.37
CA THR A 22 -16.29 -20.89 -2.80
C THR A 22 -17.70 -20.51 -3.26
N SER A 23 -18.70 -20.57 -2.37
CA SER A 23 -20.02 -20.02 -2.65
C SER A 23 -19.97 -18.49 -2.63
N THR A 24 -20.76 -17.86 -3.50
CA THR A 24 -20.86 -16.41 -3.56
C THR A 24 -21.60 -15.88 -2.33
N PHE A 25 -20.95 -15.01 -1.57
CA PHE A 25 -21.57 -14.30 -0.45
C PHE A 25 -21.32 -12.80 -0.55
N ASN A 26 -22.23 -12.03 0.06
CA ASN A 26 -22.17 -10.59 0.09
C ASN A 26 -21.66 -10.11 1.47
N LEU A 27 -20.46 -9.55 1.50
CA LEU A 27 -19.87 -8.99 2.72
C LEU A 27 -20.75 -7.92 3.36
N THR A 28 -21.44 -7.10 2.56
CA THR A 28 -22.35 -6.06 3.07
C THR A 28 -23.49 -6.67 3.87
N ASP A 29 -24.08 -7.76 3.38
CA ASP A 29 -25.17 -8.45 4.08
C ASP A 29 -24.67 -9.08 5.38
N ILE A 30 -23.45 -9.61 5.36
CA ILE A 30 -22.79 -10.21 6.53
C ILE A 30 -22.58 -9.14 7.62
N PHE A 31 -21.97 -8.01 7.28
CA PHE A 31 -21.70 -6.95 8.26
C PHE A 31 -22.97 -6.21 8.69
N THR A 32 -23.98 -6.11 7.84
CA THR A 32 -25.31 -5.59 8.22
C THR A 32 -25.97 -6.50 9.25
N LYS A 33 -25.96 -7.83 9.03
CA LYS A 33 -26.47 -8.80 10.01
C LYS A 33 -25.70 -8.73 11.32
N LEU A 34 -24.37 -8.66 11.26
CA LEU A 34 -23.53 -8.53 12.46
C LEU A 34 -23.86 -7.26 13.24
N SER A 35 -23.99 -6.12 12.54
CA SER A 35 -24.38 -4.84 13.12
C SER A 35 -25.68 -4.94 13.91
N HIS A 36 -26.71 -5.60 13.35
CA HIS A 36 -27.98 -5.82 14.05
C HIS A 36 -27.84 -6.74 15.26
N GLN A 37 -27.03 -7.79 15.16
CA GLN A 37 -26.83 -8.72 16.28
C GLN A 37 -26.04 -8.08 17.44
N LEU A 38 -25.19 -7.09 17.14
CA LEU A 38 -24.42 -6.32 18.13
C LEU A 38 -25.11 -5.04 18.58
N LYS A 39 -26.40 -4.81 18.25
CA LYS A 39 -27.08 -3.54 18.50
C LYS A 39 -27.05 -3.07 19.96
N ASP A 40 -27.05 -4.00 20.91
CA ASP A 40 -27.08 -3.73 22.36
C ASP A 40 -25.67 -3.78 22.98
N GLN A 41 -24.62 -3.99 22.19
CA GLN A 41 -23.24 -4.02 22.67
C GLN A 41 -22.67 -2.60 22.78
N PRO A 42 -21.87 -2.32 23.83
CA PRO A 42 -21.29 -0.99 24.03
C PRO A 42 -20.24 -0.63 22.97
N SER A 43 -19.70 -1.63 22.27
CA SER A 43 -18.71 -1.46 21.22
C SER A 43 -18.91 -2.50 20.13
N LYS A 44 -18.81 -2.08 18.87
CA LYS A 44 -18.74 -2.94 17.68
C LYS A 44 -17.33 -2.95 17.08
N HIS A 45 -16.34 -2.81 17.96
CA HIS A 45 -14.94 -2.69 17.60
C HIS A 45 -14.23 -4.03 17.66
N PHE A 46 -13.55 -4.36 16.57
CA PHE A 46 -12.71 -5.53 16.41
C PHE A 46 -11.31 -5.06 16.08
N ALA A 47 -10.30 -5.83 16.49
CA ALA A 47 -8.93 -5.51 16.13
C ALA A 47 -8.76 -5.61 14.61
N GLN A 48 -9.26 -6.69 14.00
CA GLN A 48 -8.90 -7.04 12.63
C GLN A 48 -10.05 -7.67 11.83
N PHE A 49 -10.12 -7.32 10.55
CA PHE A 49 -10.82 -8.09 9.53
C PHE A 49 -9.81 -8.81 8.63
N ARG A 50 -10.05 -10.10 8.35
CA ARG A 50 -9.26 -10.91 7.41
C ARG A 50 -10.15 -11.46 6.30
N LEU A 51 -9.74 -11.25 5.06
CA LEU A 51 -10.29 -11.91 3.88
C LEU A 51 -9.19 -12.80 3.28
N ASN A 52 -9.33 -14.11 3.43
CA ASN A 52 -8.31 -15.04 2.97
C ASN A 52 -8.65 -15.66 1.61
N ASN A 53 -7.82 -16.61 1.20
CA ASN A 53 -7.98 -17.40 0.00
C ASN A 53 -9.31 -18.19 -0.05
N ASN A 54 -9.61 -18.69 -1.25
CA ASN A 54 -10.77 -19.54 -1.51
C ASN A 54 -12.12 -18.90 -1.16
N THR A 55 -12.21 -17.57 -1.29
CA THR A 55 -13.47 -16.85 -1.26
C THR A 55 -13.90 -16.47 -2.68
N ALA A 56 -15.21 -16.48 -2.93
CA ALA A 56 -15.77 -15.99 -4.20
C ALA A 56 -15.98 -14.45 -4.21
N VAL A 57 -15.42 -13.73 -3.24
CA VAL A 57 -15.52 -12.27 -3.14
C VAL A 57 -14.69 -11.65 -4.26
N THR A 58 -15.36 -10.99 -5.19
CA THR A 58 -14.71 -10.35 -6.34
C THR A 58 -14.43 -8.87 -6.15
N GLU A 59 -15.11 -8.25 -5.20
CA GLU A 59 -14.94 -6.85 -4.85
C GLU A 59 -15.22 -6.55 -3.38
N LEU A 60 -14.62 -5.47 -2.88
CA LEU A 60 -15.08 -4.81 -1.67
C LEU A 60 -16.02 -3.66 -2.05
N PRO A 61 -17.34 -3.76 -1.77
CA PRO A 61 -18.30 -2.72 -2.12
C PRO A 61 -18.17 -1.49 -1.22
N ALA A 62 -18.86 -0.41 -1.57
CA ALA A 62 -18.92 0.81 -0.75
C ALA A 62 -19.46 0.50 0.65
N ARG A 63 -18.83 1.08 1.69
CA ARG A 63 -19.25 0.98 3.10
C ARG A 63 -19.45 -0.46 3.57
N VAL A 64 -18.58 -1.37 3.12
CA VAL A 64 -18.74 -2.82 3.30
C VAL A 64 -18.93 -3.24 4.76
N PHE A 65 -18.38 -2.50 5.72
CA PHE A 65 -18.41 -2.84 7.14
C PHE A 65 -19.59 -2.26 7.92
N SER A 66 -20.51 -1.52 7.28
CA SER A 66 -21.63 -0.85 7.98
C SER A 66 -21.10 0.05 9.13
N ASP A 67 -21.43 -0.26 10.39
CA ASP A 67 -20.93 0.40 11.60
C ASP A 67 -19.97 -0.47 12.44
N ILE A 68 -19.49 -1.57 11.87
CA ILE A 68 -18.46 -2.42 12.47
C ILE A 68 -17.10 -1.74 12.28
N LEU A 69 -16.36 -1.62 13.38
CA LEU A 69 -15.09 -0.90 13.42
C LEU A 69 -13.93 -1.90 13.43
N PHE A 70 -12.89 -1.59 12.65
CA PHE A 70 -11.64 -2.35 12.63
C PHE A 70 -10.45 -1.41 12.77
N GLU A 71 -9.38 -1.86 13.42
CA GLU A 71 -8.09 -1.16 13.41
C GLU A 71 -7.28 -1.50 12.15
N TRP A 72 -7.41 -2.72 11.63
CA TRP A 72 -6.73 -3.10 10.41
C TRP A 72 -7.47 -4.16 9.59
N VAL A 73 -7.24 -4.11 8.28
CA VAL A 73 -7.76 -5.05 7.30
C VAL A 73 -6.59 -5.80 6.68
N LEU A 74 -6.70 -7.13 6.61
CA LEU A 74 -5.78 -8.01 5.90
C LEU A 74 -6.54 -8.76 4.81
N ILE A 75 -6.05 -8.68 3.59
CA ILE A 75 -6.52 -9.44 2.44
C ILE A 75 -5.34 -10.31 1.99
N GLU A 76 -5.47 -11.62 2.12
CA GLU A 76 -4.34 -12.54 1.90
C GLU A 76 -4.76 -13.70 0.98
N GLY A 77 -4.14 -13.79 -0.19
CA GLY A 77 -4.40 -14.86 -1.15
C GLY A 77 -5.82 -14.85 -1.74
N ALA A 78 -6.55 -13.73 -1.61
CA ALA A 78 -7.90 -13.55 -2.12
C ALA A 78 -7.90 -13.43 -3.66
N SER A 79 -7.65 -14.55 -4.34
CA SER A 79 -7.42 -14.65 -5.78
C SER A 79 -8.60 -14.22 -6.66
N SER A 80 -9.81 -14.15 -6.09
CA SER A 80 -10.99 -13.65 -6.79
C SER A 80 -11.15 -12.14 -6.68
N LEU A 81 -10.54 -11.48 -5.69
CA LEU A 81 -10.74 -10.07 -5.39
C LEU A 81 -9.99 -9.19 -6.38
N LYS A 82 -10.73 -8.53 -7.27
CA LYS A 82 -10.17 -7.72 -8.36
C LYS A 82 -10.21 -6.23 -8.10
N ARG A 83 -11.12 -5.77 -7.24
CA ARG A 83 -11.39 -4.34 -7.10
C ARG A 83 -11.90 -3.96 -5.72
N ILE A 84 -11.54 -2.76 -5.28
CA ILE A 84 -11.95 -2.19 -4.00
C ILE A 84 -12.64 -0.87 -4.30
N HIS A 85 -13.90 -0.73 -3.91
CA HIS A 85 -14.64 0.51 -4.12
C HIS A 85 -13.95 1.66 -3.37
N ARG A 86 -13.92 2.86 -3.94
CA ARG A 86 -13.28 4.06 -3.37
C ARG A 86 -13.84 4.50 -2.02
N ASP A 87 -15.03 4.00 -1.69
CA ASP A 87 -15.74 4.26 -0.43
C ASP A 87 -15.90 2.97 0.39
N ALA A 88 -15.12 1.92 0.11
CA ALA A 88 -15.20 0.65 0.82
C ALA A 88 -15.02 0.82 2.33
N PHE A 89 -14.09 1.69 2.74
CA PHE A 89 -13.80 2.02 4.14
C PHE A 89 -14.43 3.35 4.58
N ALA A 90 -15.45 3.85 3.88
CA ALA A 90 -16.19 5.02 4.30
C ALA A 90 -17.17 4.68 5.43
N GLY A 91 -17.48 5.68 6.27
CA GLY A 91 -18.36 5.53 7.43
C GLY A 91 -17.59 5.48 8.75
N PRO A 92 -18.18 4.90 9.82
CA PRO A 92 -17.58 4.91 11.16
C PRO A 92 -16.18 4.31 11.23
N ILE A 93 -15.89 3.29 10.42
CA ILE A 93 -14.57 2.64 10.36
C ILE A 93 -13.43 3.62 9.99
N ALA A 94 -13.73 4.72 9.27
CA ALA A 94 -12.72 5.70 8.89
C ALA A 94 -12.04 6.39 10.08
N ALA A 95 -12.69 6.38 11.25
CA ALA A 95 -12.16 6.92 12.48
C ALA A 95 -11.26 5.95 13.25
N THR A 96 -11.23 4.65 12.90
CA THR A 96 -10.50 3.61 13.65
C THR A 96 -9.43 2.90 12.83
N MET A 97 -9.63 2.78 11.51
CA MET A 97 -8.76 1.99 10.66
C MET A 97 -7.42 2.69 10.43
N LYS A 98 -6.36 1.95 10.78
CA LYS A 98 -4.97 2.39 10.74
C LYS A 98 -4.19 1.68 9.65
N ARG A 99 -4.53 0.43 9.31
CA ARG A 99 -3.65 -0.38 8.44
C ARG A 99 -4.43 -1.19 7.42
N LEU A 100 -3.90 -1.23 6.20
CA LEU A 100 -4.41 -2.06 5.12
C LEU A 100 -3.25 -2.90 4.57
N TYR A 101 -3.45 -4.21 4.60
CA TYR A 101 -2.54 -5.19 4.02
C TYR A 101 -3.28 -5.94 2.92
N ILE A 102 -2.74 -5.92 1.71
CA ILE A 102 -3.21 -6.71 0.57
C ILE A 102 -2.01 -7.49 0.06
N THR A 103 -2.10 -8.81 0.14
CA THR A 103 -1.06 -9.74 -0.29
C THR A 103 -1.68 -10.78 -1.21
N ASP A 104 -1.11 -10.92 -2.41
CA ASP A 104 -1.47 -11.94 -3.39
C ASP A 104 -2.97 -11.90 -3.77
N ALA A 105 -3.47 -10.71 -4.08
CA ALA A 105 -4.80 -10.48 -4.62
C ALA A 105 -4.71 -9.65 -5.91
N PRO A 106 -5.46 -9.98 -6.98
CA PRO A 106 -5.33 -9.33 -8.29
C PRO A 106 -6.03 -7.96 -8.34
N VAL A 107 -5.85 -7.14 -7.29
CA VAL A 107 -6.32 -5.76 -7.24
C VAL A 107 -5.45 -4.93 -8.18
N GLY A 108 -6.10 -4.30 -9.16
CA GLY A 108 -5.44 -3.48 -10.18
C GLY A 108 -5.60 -1.97 -9.96
N ASP A 109 -5.24 -1.22 -11.00
CA ASP A 109 -5.35 0.24 -11.01
C ASP A 109 -6.79 0.74 -10.92
N ALA A 110 -6.93 2.05 -10.73
CA ALA A 110 -8.22 2.71 -10.71
C ALA A 110 -9.03 2.45 -12.00
N THR A 111 -10.30 2.13 -11.85
CA THR A 111 -11.21 1.93 -12.99
C THR A 111 -11.52 3.25 -13.69
N ARG A 112 -11.94 3.17 -14.96
CA ARG A 112 -12.26 4.36 -15.79
C ARG A 112 -13.36 5.25 -15.21
N ASP A 113 -14.29 4.65 -14.48
CA ASP A 113 -15.38 5.35 -13.78
C ASP A 113 -14.94 5.96 -12.44
N GLY A 114 -13.70 5.69 -12.00
CA GLY A 114 -13.15 6.15 -10.72
C GLY A 114 -13.84 5.56 -9.49
N LEU A 115 -14.68 4.53 -9.65
CA LEU A 115 -15.42 3.92 -8.54
C LEU A 115 -14.58 2.91 -7.76
N TYR A 116 -13.61 2.27 -8.42
CA TYR A 116 -12.72 1.32 -7.78
C TYR A 116 -11.31 1.84 -7.85
N ASP A 117 -10.69 2.01 -6.69
CA ASP A 117 -9.37 2.59 -6.53
C ASP A 117 -8.92 2.32 -5.09
N VAL A 118 -7.85 1.54 -4.93
CA VAL A 118 -7.30 1.21 -3.60
C VAL A 118 -6.81 2.47 -2.88
N PHE A 119 -6.25 3.45 -3.60
CA PHE A 119 -5.80 4.71 -3.03
C PHE A 119 -6.99 5.60 -2.66
N GLY A 120 -8.01 5.62 -3.53
CA GLY A 120 -9.31 6.23 -3.25
C GLY A 120 -9.96 5.69 -1.98
N ALA A 121 -9.91 4.37 -1.76
CA ALA A 121 -10.50 3.69 -0.61
C ALA A 121 -9.88 4.12 0.73
N VAL A 122 -8.58 4.44 0.76
CA VAL A 122 -7.88 4.84 1.99
C VAL A 122 -7.86 6.35 2.22
N ARG A 123 -8.24 7.18 1.23
CA ARG A 123 -8.07 8.66 1.29
C ARG A 123 -8.70 9.38 2.49
N THR A 124 -9.74 8.78 3.10
CA THR A 124 -10.51 9.41 4.18
C THR A 124 -10.15 8.88 5.57
N LEU A 125 -9.22 7.93 5.65
CA LEU A 125 -8.82 7.27 6.88
C LEU A 125 -7.91 8.20 7.70
N ALA A 126 -8.49 8.87 8.71
CA ALA A 126 -7.82 9.94 9.44
C ALA A 126 -6.62 9.46 10.26
N LEU A 127 -6.66 8.21 10.74
CA LEU A 127 -5.61 7.59 11.55
C LEU A 127 -4.76 6.60 10.74
N PHE A 128 -4.76 6.68 9.41
CA PHE A 128 -4.06 5.70 8.58
C PHE A 128 -2.54 5.80 8.73
N GLU A 129 -1.91 4.66 8.99
CA GLU A 129 -0.53 4.48 9.44
C GLU A 129 0.30 3.66 8.44
N VAL A 130 -0.30 2.58 7.90
CA VAL A 130 0.42 1.59 7.07
C VAL A 130 -0.41 1.14 5.89
N LEU A 131 0.17 1.22 4.69
CA LEU A 131 -0.32 0.56 3.49
C LEU A 131 0.69 -0.48 3.01
N TRP A 132 0.25 -1.71 2.87
CA TRP A 132 1.05 -2.81 2.35
C TRP A 132 0.33 -3.44 1.16
N LEU A 133 0.97 -3.37 -0.02
CA LEU A 133 0.47 -3.90 -1.29
C LEU A 133 1.53 -4.84 -1.87
N LYS A 134 1.30 -6.14 -1.73
CA LYS A 134 2.20 -7.19 -2.23
C LYS A 134 1.52 -8.08 -3.23
N GLY A 135 2.20 -8.40 -4.34
CA GLY A 135 1.67 -9.36 -5.32
C GLY A 135 0.34 -8.93 -5.94
N THR A 136 0.15 -7.61 -6.13
CA THR A 136 -1.06 -7.04 -6.75
C THR A 136 -0.88 -6.84 -8.27
N GLU A 137 -1.97 -6.49 -8.96
CA GLU A 137 -1.95 -6.21 -10.40
C GLU A 137 -1.81 -4.70 -10.72
N LEU A 138 -1.43 -3.88 -9.73
CA LEU A 138 -1.15 -2.46 -9.94
C LEU A 138 -0.08 -2.27 -11.01
N THR A 139 -0.32 -1.34 -11.94
CA THR A 139 0.66 -0.97 -12.96
C THR A 139 1.35 0.36 -12.64
N ALA A 140 0.70 1.20 -11.84
CA ALA A 140 1.21 2.48 -11.40
C ALA A 140 0.76 2.86 -9.99
N ILE A 141 1.62 3.56 -9.26
CA ILE A 141 1.19 4.39 -8.13
C ILE A 141 0.81 5.76 -8.71
N PRO A 142 -0.46 6.19 -8.62
CA PRO A 142 -0.91 7.42 -9.28
C PRO A 142 -0.32 8.68 -8.64
N ALA A 143 -0.40 9.79 -9.37
CA ALA A 143 -0.01 11.09 -8.83
C ALA A 143 -0.88 11.44 -7.61
N GLY A 144 -0.25 11.91 -6.53
CA GLY A 144 -0.92 12.21 -5.27
C GLY A 144 -1.60 11.01 -4.58
N ALA A 145 -1.21 9.76 -4.91
CA ALA A 145 -1.81 8.52 -4.40
C ALA A 145 -2.09 8.53 -2.89
N VAL A 146 -1.09 8.95 -2.10
CA VAL A 146 -1.19 9.01 -0.64
C VAL A 146 -0.81 10.40 -0.12
N GLN A 147 -1.36 11.45 -0.73
CA GLN A 147 -1.08 12.82 -0.30
C GLN A 147 -1.82 13.18 1.00
N SER A 148 -1.16 13.94 1.88
CA SER A 148 -1.77 14.57 3.07
C SER A 148 -2.28 13.61 4.15
N PHE A 149 -1.65 12.45 4.30
CA PHE A 149 -1.91 11.56 5.44
C PHE A 149 -1.02 11.96 6.64
N PRO A 150 -1.58 12.54 7.72
CA PRO A 150 -0.77 13.07 8.81
C PRO A 150 -0.09 11.98 9.67
N HIS A 151 -0.63 10.76 9.67
CA HIS A 151 -0.16 9.64 10.50
C HIS A 151 0.50 8.52 9.69
N LEU A 152 0.52 8.60 8.37
CA LEU A 152 1.08 7.55 7.52
C LEU A 152 2.59 7.53 7.67
N PHE A 153 3.11 6.42 8.18
CA PHE A 153 4.53 6.25 8.44
C PHE A 153 5.19 5.20 7.56
N HIS A 154 4.47 4.13 7.16
CA HIS A 154 5.03 3.12 6.26
C HIS A 154 4.20 2.85 5.01
N LEU A 155 4.90 2.71 3.88
CA LEU A 155 4.36 2.35 2.59
C LEU A 155 5.17 1.20 2.01
N PHE A 156 4.51 0.07 1.78
CA PHE A 156 5.14 -1.11 1.20
C PHE A 156 4.44 -1.48 -0.11
N PHE A 157 5.16 -1.39 -1.22
CA PHE A 157 4.74 -1.91 -2.52
C PHE A 157 5.76 -2.97 -2.94
N VAL A 158 5.49 -4.23 -2.64
CA VAL A 158 6.48 -5.30 -2.73
C VAL A 158 6.07 -6.33 -3.77
N ASP A 159 6.99 -6.79 -4.61
CA ASP A 159 6.74 -7.90 -5.55
C ASP A 159 5.48 -7.70 -6.42
N ASN A 160 5.21 -6.47 -6.90
CA ASN A 160 4.08 -6.22 -7.80
C ASN A 160 4.58 -6.32 -9.25
N PRO A 161 4.32 -7.45 -9.95
CA PRO A 161 5.00 -7.78 -11.22
C PRO A 161 4.64 -6.88 -12.40
N ARG A 162 3.64 -6.01 -12.24
CA ARG A 162 3.23 -5.03 -13.27
C ARG A 162 3.50 -3.59 -12.85
N LEU A 163 3.95 -3.33 -11.62
CA LEU A 163 4.12 -2.00 -11.10
C LEU A 163 5.38 -1.36 -11.68
N THR A 164 5.19 -0.56 -12.72
CA THR A 164 6.30 0.01 -13.49
C THR A 164 6.52 1.49 -13.20
N SER A 165 5.55 2.19 -12.61
CA SER A 165 5.64 3.65 -12.49
C SER A 165 5.09 4.22 -11.19
N VAL A 166 5.65 5.37 -10.79
CA VAL A 166 5.22 6.17 -9.64
C VAL A 166 5.01 7.61 -10.11
N GLY A 167 3.79 8.12 -9.93
CA GLY A 167 3.38 9.44 -10.38
C GLY A 167 3.91 10.59 -9.53
N ASP A 168 3.69 11.81 -10.03
CA ASP A 168 4.15 13.04 -9.38
C ASP A 168 3.54 13.17 -8.00
N LYS A 169 4.35 13.57 -7.01
CA LYS A 169 3.90 13.88 -5.67
C LYS A 169 3.11 12.74 -5.01
N ALA A 170 3.30 11.50 -5.48
CA ALA A 170 2.63 10.30 -4.97
C ALA A 170 2.74 10.15 -3.45
N PHE A 171 3.89 10.56 -2.88
CA PHE A 171 4.21 10.47 -1.46
C PHE A 171 4.41 11.85 -0.80
N SER A 172 3.80 12.89 -1.34
CA SER A 172 3.98 14.27 -0.84
C SER A 172 3.15 14.55 0.43
N ASN A 173 3.64 15.48 1.26
CA ASN A 173 2.98 15.95 2.48
C ASN A 173 2.67 14.85 3.51
N LEU A 174 3.66 13.99 3.78
CA LEU A 174 3.58 12.93 4.78
C LEU A 174 4.45 13.25 6.01
N PRO A 175 3.93 13.98 7.01
CA PRO A 175 4.73 14.46 8.14
C PRO A 175 5.10 13.37 9.16
N ALA A 176 4.56 12.15 9.05
CA ALA A 176 4.95 11.01 9.87
C ALA A 176 5.79 9.98 9.11
N PHE A 177 6.09 10.19 7.83
CA PHE A 177 6.67 9.18 6.95
C PHE A 177 8.07 8.76 7.35
N THR A 178 8.29 7.44 7.40
CA THR A 178 9.58 6.85 7.77
C THR A 178 10.12 5.82 6.79
N GLU A 179 9.24 5.11 6.06
CA GLU A 179 9.68 3.98 5.23
C GLU A 179 8.85 3.84 3.97
N LEU A 180 9.54 3.76 2.83
CA LEU A 180 9.03 3.40 1.52
C LEU A 180 9.80 2.18 1.01
N THR A 181 9.12 1.07 0.76
CA THR A 181 9.68 0.02 -0.10
C THR A 181 8.92 -0.05 -1.41
N LEU A 182 9.69 -0.11 -2.49
CA LEU A 182 9.29 -0.43 -3.84
C LEU A 182 10.05 -1.70 -4.30
N GLU A 183 10.45 -2.58 -3.38
CA GLU A 183 11.21 -3.79 -3.68
C GLU A 183 10.45 -4.72 -4.65
N GLY A 184 11.19 -5.36 -5.57
CA GLY A 184 10.65 -6.45 -6.39
C GLY A 184 9.66 -6.01 -7.46
N ASN A 185 9.66 -4.73 -7.83
CA ASN A 185 8.80 -4.19 -8.88
C ASN A 185 9.58 -4.01 -10.21
N PRO A 186 8.95 -4.08 -11.39
CA PRO A 186 9.63 -3.87 -12.67
C PRO A 186 9.87 -2.38 -13.02
N ILE A 187 10.28 -1.54 -12.05
CA ILE A 187 10.61 -0.13 -12.29
C ILE A 187 11.99 -0.05 -12.95
N VAL A 188 12.13 0.72 -14.04
CA VAL A 188 13.36 0.72 -14.86
C VAL A 188 14.15 2.03 -14.81
N GLN A 189 13.55 3.15 -14.38
CA GLN A 189 14.25 4.42 -14.25
C GLN A 189 13.61 5.36 -13.22
N VAL A 190 14.31 6.46 -12.91
CA VAL A 190 13.78 7.61 -12.17
C VAL A 190 14.03 8.85 -13.03
N SER A 191 12.98 9.63 -13.35
CA SER A 191 13.11 10.81 -14.22
C SER A 191 11.92 11.77 -14.13
N ASP A 192 12.17 13.08 -14.11
CA ASP A 192 11.16 14.14 -14.32
C ASP A 192 10.73 14.31 -15.78
N THR A 193 11.36 13.62 -16.74
CA THR A 193 10.89 13.66 -18.13
C THR A 193 9.58 12.89 -18.26
N ALA A 194 8.47 13.60 -18.41
CA ALA A 194 7.11 13.07 -18.30
C ALA A 194 6.69 12.03 -19.38
N PHE A 195 7.60 11.60 -20.26
CA PHE A 195 7.27 10.89 -21.50
C PHE A 195 7.52 9.38 -21.47
N ASN A 196 8.19 8.83 -20.46
CA ASN A 196 8.50 7.40 -20.43
C ASN A 196 7.63 6.63 -19.40
N ARG A 197 7.08 5.49 -19.82
CA ARG A 197 6.56 4.47 -18.90
C ARG A 197 7.74 3.82 -18.17
N GLY A 198 7.51 3.21 -17.01
CA GLY A 198 8.58 2.52 -16.30
C GLY A 198 9.38 3.36 -15.31
N GLN A 199 8.86 4.51 -14.87
CA GLN A 199 9.65 5.46 -14.08
C GLN A 199 9.02 5.89 -12.76
N ILE A 200 9.88 6.18 -11.79
CA ILE A 200 9.56 7.06 -10.66
C ILE A 200 9.74 8.50 -11.13
N LYS A 201 8.69 9.32 -11.05
CA LYS A 201 8.84 10.76 -11.32
C LYS A 201 9.61 11.42 -10.18
N GLY A 202 10.52 12.34 -10.48
CA GLY A 202 11.42 12.96 -9.49
C GLY A 202 10.68 13.65 -8.35
N GLN A 203 9.56 14.30 -8.64
CA GLN A 203 8.70 14.90 -7.62
C GLN A 203 7.91 13.91 -6.76
N ALA A 204 7.97 12.60 -7.01
CA ALA A 204 7.26 11.60 -6.20
C ALA A 204 7.66 11.65 -4.72
N LEU A 205 8.94 11.96 -4.45
CA LEU A 205 9.52 12.04 -3.10
C LEU A 205 9.60 13.47 -2.55
N ALA A 206 9.08 14.46 -3.28
CA ALA A 206 9.20 15.87 -2.90
C ALA A 206 8.43 16.18 -1.61
N GLY A 207 9.07 16.96 -0.73
CA GLY A 207 8.44 17.48 0.49
C GLY A 207 8.41 16.52 1.67
N ILE A 208 9.12 15.39 1.61
CA ILE A 208 9.31 14.53 2.77
C ILE A 208 10.35 15.16 3.71
N LYS A 209 9.97 15.37 4.98
CA LYS A 209 10.76 16.15 5.96
C LYS A 209 11.38 15.31 7.08
N ARG A 210 11.12 14.01 7.12
CA ARG A 210 11.59 13.09 8.17
C ARG A 210 12.55 12.05 7.59
N ILE A 211 13.07 11.19 8.45
CA ILE A 211 13.98 10.11 8.09
C ILE A 211 13.23 9.18 7.15
N VAL A 212 13.74 8.93 5.94
CA VAL A 212 13.13 7.98 5.00
C VAL A 212 14.10 6.88 4.68
N HIS A 213 13.68 5.63 4.86
CA HIS A 213 14.31 4.49 4.22
C HIS A 213 13.57 4.20 2.92
N LEU A 214 14.28 4.29 1.79
CA LEU A 214 13.77 3.98 0.46
C LEU A 214 14.42 2.69 -0.04
N ASP A 215 13.65 1.62 -0.13
CA ASP A 215 14.10 0.36 -0.72
C ASP A 215 13.64 0.23 -2.17
N LEU A 216 14.61 0.11 -3.08
CA LEU A 216 14.47 -0.08 -4.53
C LEU A 216 15.10 -1.41 -4.99
N ASN A 217 15.42 -2.31 -4.08
CA ASN A 217 16.01 -3.60 -4.39
C ASN A 217 15.14 -4.41 -5.36
N ASN A 218 15.78 -5.30 -6.12
CA ASN A 218 15.10 -6.21 -7.03
C ASN A 218 14.19 -5.50 -8.07
N ASN A 219 14.53 -4.27 -8.46
CA ASN A 219 13.93 -3.55 -9.58
C ASN A 219 14.76 -3.70 -10.86
N GLY A 220 14.24 -3.21 -11.99
CA GLY A 220 14.94 -3.13 -13.28
C GLY A 220 15.76 -1.85 -13.49
N LEU A 221 16.08 -1.13 -12.41
CA LEU A 221 16.77 0.16 -12.47
C LEU A 221 18.19 0.00 -13.02
N LYS A 222 18.58 0.86 -13.96
CA LYS A 222 19.96 0.88 -14.51
C LYS A 222 20.81 2.04 -13.98
N PHE A 223 20.16 3.12 -13.56
CA PHE A 223 20.78 4.29 -12.98
C PHE A 223 19.76 5.04 -12.12
N LEU A 224 20.27 5.87 -11.22
CA LEU A 224 19.53 6.79 -10.37
C LEU A 224 19.94 8.20 -10.80
N ASP A 225 18.99 8.96 -11.35
CA ASP A 225 19.25 10.34 -11.78
C ASP A 225 19.73 11.17 -10.59
N GLN A 226 20.93 11.74 -10.71
CA GLN A 226 21.54 12.52 -9.65
C GLN A 226 20.67 13.70 -9.24
N ALA A 227 20.07 14.43 -10.19
CA ALA A 227 19.33 15.64 -9.87
C ALA A 227 18.11 15.32 -8.98
N GLU A 228 17.45 14.20 -9.25
CA GLU A 228 16.24 13.78 -8.55
C GLU A 228 16.52 13.32 -7.13
N PHE A 229 17.55 12.48 -6.97
CA PHE A 229 17.88 11.95 -5.66
C PHE A 229 18.74 12.90 -4.83
N GLU A 230 19.50 13.81 -5.43
CA GLU A 230 20.24 14.83 -4.70
C GLU A 230 19.28 15.77 -3.96
N ALA A 231 18.17 16.18 -4.61
CA ALA A 231 17.13 16.96 -3.94
C ALA A 231 16.54 16.18 -2.74
N PHE A 232 16.23 14.89 -2.92
CA PHE A 232 15.74 14.02 -1.84
C PHE A 232 16.75 13.89 -0.70
N LEU A 233 18.03 13.61 -0.98
CA LEU A 233 19.07 13.42 0.04
C LEU A 233 19.41 14.73 0.78
N GLN A 234 19.27 15.88 0.14
CA GLN A 234 19.44 17.18 0.78
C GLN A 234 18.29 17.53 1.74
N THR A 235 17.10 16.97 1.55
CA THR A 235 15.96 17.28 2.45
C THR A 235 16.17 16.76 3.87
N ASN A 236 16.87 15.64 4.04
CA ASN A 236 17.19 15.08 5.34
C ASN A 236 18.47 14.21 5.27
N PRO A 237 19.51 14.50 6.08
CA PRO A 237 20.77 13.75 6.05
C PRO A 237 20.65 12.27 6.48
N SER A 238 19.54 11.90 7.10
CA SER A 238 19.24 10.51 7.50
C SER A 238 18.47 9.72 6.44
N ASN A 239 18.09 10.33 5.31
CA ASN A 239 17.47 9.60 4.20
C ASN A 239 18.41 8.51 3.69
N LEU A 240 17.94 7.30 3.49
CA LEU A 240 18.70 6.14 3.04
C LEU A 240 18.06 5.57 1.77
N ILE A 241 18.89 5.22 0.78
CA ILE A 241 18.46 4.51 -0.43
C ILE A 241 19.12 3.13 -0.43
N LEU A 242 18.31 2.08 -0.47
CA LEU A 242 18.74 0.69 -0.64
C LEU A 242 18.43 0.28 -2.09
N SER A 243 19.43 -0.20 -2.82
CA SER A 243 19.27 -0.62 -4.21
C SER A 243 20.35 -1.61 -4.62
N LYS A 244 19.94 -2.82 -5.02
CA LYS A 244 20.78 -3.91 -5.56
C LYS A 244 20.95 -3.86 -7.08
N THR A 245 20.71 -2.70 -7.68
CA THR A 245 20.94 -2.47 -9.11
C THR A 245 22.32 -2.96 -9.49
N GLU A 246 22.36 -4.03 -10.27
CA GLU A 246 23.55 -4.65 -10.83
C GLU A 246 24.56 -3.56 -11.19
N CYS A 247 25.68 -3.53 -10.45
CA CYS A 247 26.84 -2.67 -10.65
C CYS A 247 26.50 -1.36 -11.38
N LEU A 248 25.87 -0.42 -10.68
CA LEU A 248 25.61 0.94 -11.14
C LEU A 248 26.76 1.40 -12.08
N ASN A 249 26.47 1.54 -13.37
CA ASN A 249 27.44 2.07 -14.34
C ASN A 249 27.99 3.44 -13.85
N LYS A 250 29.11 3.92 -14.40
CA LYS A 250 29.81 5.19 -14.07
C LYS A 250 28.90 6.41 -13.78
N GLY A 251 27.67 6.43 -14.29
CA GLY A 251 26.66 7.46 -14.03
C GLY A 251 26.18 7.60 -12.57
N ASN A 252 26.43 6.63 -11.68
CA ASN A 252 26.03 6.73 -10.26
C ASN A 252 27.18 6.83 -9.27
N ASP A 253 28.41 7.09 -9.75
CA ASP A 253 29.59 7.33 -8.90
C ASP A 253 29.33 8.44 -7.87
N TRP A 254 28.41 9.36 -8.19
CA TRP A 254 27.98 10.45 -7.30
C TRP A 254 27.43 9.96 -5.96
N LEU A 255 26.70 8.84 -5.91
CA LEU A 255 26.19 8.28 -4.64
C LEU A 255 27.34 7.83 -3.75
N ARG A 256 28.31 7.11 -4.33
CA ARG A 256 29.49 6.64 -3.61
C ARG A 256 30.36 7.80 -3.15
N LEU A 257 30.59 8.78 -4.01
CA LEU A 257 31.49 9.91 -3.74
C LEU A 257 30.92 10.90 -2.72
N LYS A 258 29.60 11.16 -2.73
CA LYS A 258 28.97 12.13 -1.82
C LYS A 258 28.35 11.49 -0.57
N TYR A 259 27.87 10.25 -0.65
CA TYR A 259 27.00 9.65 0.37
C TYR A 259 27.48 8.29 0.89
N ALA A 260 28.79 8.02 0.83
CA ALA A 260 29.50 6.78 1.21
C ALA A 260 29.13 6.10 2.56
N LYS A 261 28.26 6.70 3.38
CA LYS A 261 27.73 6.13 4.63
C LYS A 261 26.41 5.36 4.47
N GLN A 262 25.79 5.40 3.30
CA GLN A 262 24.52 4.74 3.02
C GLN A 262 24.78 3.43 2.29
N TRP A 263 24.39 2.33 2.92
CA TRP A 263 24.93 1.00 2.68
C TRP A 263 24.71 0.54 1.24
N PHE A 264 25.81 0.45 0.49
CA PHE A 264 25.89 -0.41 -0.68
C PHE A 264 26.05 -1.84 -0.15
N ASP A 265 25.23 -2.77 -0.63
CA ASP A 265 25.48 -4.19 -0.41
C ASP A 265 26.85 -4.52 -1.05
N ASP A 266 27.82 -4.97 -0.25
CA ASP A 266 29.22 -5.24 -0.63
C ASP A 266 29.38 -6.36 -1.69
N THR A 267 28.28 -6.80 -2.30
CA THR A 267 28.22 -7.90 -3.26
C THR A 267 28.48 -7.50 -4.72
N CYS A 268 28.91 -6.26 -4.97
CA CYS A 268 29.46 -5.84 -6.27
C CYS A 268 30.82 -6.52 -6.53
N SER A 269 30.78 -7.78 -6.94
CA SER A 269 31.94 -8.48 -7.49
C SER A 269 32.12 -8.06 -8.95
N ASN A 270 33.35 -7.70 -9.34
CA ASN A 270 33.74 -7.34 -10.71
C ASN A 270 33.23 -8.31 -11.79
#